data_AF-A0A9P8HHJ9-F1
#
_entry.id   AF-A0A9P8HHJ9-F1
#
_cell.length_a   1.000
_cell.length_b   1.000
_cell.length_c   1.000
_cell.angle_alpha   90.00
_cell.angle_beta   90.00
_cell.angle_gamma   90.00
#
_symmetry.space_group_name_H-M   'P 1'
#
loop_
_entity.id
_entity.type
_entity.pdbx_description
1 polymer ?
#
loop_
_entity_poly.entity_id
_entity_poly.type
_entity_poly.pdbx_seq_one_letter_code
_entity_poly.pdbx_strand_id
1 'polypeptide(L)'
;MDNPEALIQQAEKLAAKGKSGWSFFGGSEERYEQAATCYRQAAQAYEMNGHFLDAAATYIKAADIQANHLSDDFEAPDSYVHASDAYRRALLEEVKPLSDNEKAEAKAKAINCRKKAITLTEKSTSSSKLRRLSRMYDAIGQINEKDIAGPLVQARRNLLSSKTLTAADEERMKNLASELQPTPNEADELQWLQSKTAFSDEEKAHLQWLESQILPALDEARIAYKEAANFLRLDAPLSASKLFDQYADLSVSIATLLPHSTEENANSTQKNANPNKKDKNSYYEDALNAYATILKALQGDPKKNRFSIPTYCYKWCVCRLAQCDHVATTRDVPMYREIEMDTYRQSEMPRGTLDSYIQNALPKYTLLFDLNEAIRKGSREMIDEILLHALVDEWQKNVFDDIRNKYEPKDDEFA
;
A
#
# COMPACT_ATOMS: atom_id res chain seq x y z
N MET A 1 15.14 -31.30 21.81
CA MET A 1 13.94 -30.54 21.41
C MET A 1 12.77 -31.49 21.53
N ASP A 2 11.69 -31.05 22.17
CA ASP A 2 10.51 -31.89 22.39
C ASP A 2 9.82 -32.21 21.06
N ASN A 3 9.30 -33.44 20.94
CA ASN A 3 8.54 -33.86 19.77
C ASN A 3 7.18 -33.11 19.75
N PRO A 4 6.88 -32.28 18.72
CA PRO A 4 5.67 -31.48 18.68
C PRO A 4 4.39 -32.33 18.74
N GLU A 5 4.40 -33.53 18.15
CA GLU A 5 3.24 -34.43 18.18
C GLU A 5 2.93 -34.93 19.59
N ALA A 6 3.94 -35.21 20.40
CA ALA A 6 3.77 -35.65 21.78
C ALA A 6 3.14 -34.55 22.65
N LEU A 7 3.58 -33.30 22.46
CA LEU A 7 3.01 -32.13 23.12
C LEU A 7 1.55 -31.89 22.71
N ILE A 8 1.22 -32.07 21.43
CA ILE A 8 -0.17 -31.99 20.94
C ILE A 8 -1.04 -33.06 21.59
N GLN A 9 -0.60 -34.31 21.64
CA GLN A 9 -1.35 -35.40 22.27
C GLN A 9 -1.57 -35.14 23.77
N GLN A 10 -0.58 -34.55 24.45
CA GLN A 10 -0.71 -34.14 25.85
C GLN A 10 -1.75 -33.02 26.00
N ALA A 11 -1.70 -32.00 25.14
CA ALA A 11 -2.65 -30.89 25.13
C ALA A 11 -4.09 -31.38 24.90
N GLU A 12 -4.30 -32.30 23.95
CA GLU A 12 -5.61 -32.89 23.64
C GLU A 12 -6.16 -33.68 24.83
N LYS A 13 -5.32 -34.44 25.53
CA LYS A 13 -5.71 -35.17 26.76
C LYS A 13 -6.10 -34.21 27.88
N LEU A 14 -5.36 -33.11 28.06
CA LEU A 14 -5.65 -32.10 29.08
C LEU A 14 -6.98 -31.37 28.77
N ALA A 15 -7.17 -30.93 27.53
CA ALA A 15 -8.39 -30.27 27.08
C ALA A 15 -9.62 -31.18 27.18
N ALA A 16 -9.48 -32.47 26.83
CA ALA A 16 -10.56 -33.45 26.98
C ALA A 16 -10.94 -33.67 28.46
N LYS A 17 -9.94 -33.71 29.36
CA LYS A 17 -10.18 -33.78 30.82
C LYS A 17 -10.82 -32.52 31.38
N GLY A 18 -10.63 -31.35 30.75
CA GLY A 18 -11.35 -30.12 31.10
C GLY A 18 -12.85 -30.19 30.77
N LYS A 19 -13.22 -30.83 29.65
CA LYS A 19 -14.63 -30.94 29.20
C LYS A 19 -15.49 -31.88 30.05
N SER A 20 -14.89 -32.88 30.70
CA SER A 20 -15.64 -33.85 31.50
C SER A 20 -16.04 -33.21 32.83
N GLY A 21 -17.29 -32.72 32.91
CA GLY A 21 -17.87 -31.96 34.03
C GLY A 21 -17.99 -32.68 35.39
N TRP A 22 -17.22 -33.75 35.62
CA TRP A 22 -17.10 -34.51 36.87
C TRP A 22 -15.79 -34.23 37.60
N SER A 23 -15.28 -33.00 37.51
CA SER A 23 -14.13 -32.58 38.31
C SER A 23 -14.57 -32.32 39.76
N PHE A 24 -14.50 -33.37 40.59
CA PHE A 24 -14.75 -33.31 42.04
C PHE A 24 -13.73 -32.43 42.81
N PHE A 25 -12.70 -31.95 42.13
CA PHE A 25 -11.75 -30.96 42.63
C PHE A 25 -11.65 -29.87 41.56
N GLY A 26 -11.98 -28.62 41.92
CA GLY A 26 -11.89 -27.46 41.03
C GLY A 26 -10.52 -27.40 40.35
N GLY A 27 -10.51 -27.28 39.02
CA GLY A 27 -9.29 -27.36 38.22
C GLY A 27 -9.52 -27.56 36.71
N SER A 28 -10.69 -27.21 36.18
CA SER A 28 -10.91 -27.26 34.72
C SER A 28 -10.13 -26.17 34.01
N GLU A 29 -10.07 -24.97 34.59
CA GLU A 29 -9.33 -23.82 34.08
C GLU A 29 -7.83 -24.12 34.01
N GLU A 30 -7.23 -24.62 35.09
CA GLU A 30 -5.84 -25.06 35.14
C GLU A 30 -5.50 -26.10 34.05
N ARG A 31 -6.41 -27.03 33.75
CA ARG A 31 -6.23 -28.00 32.67
C ARG A 31 -6.22 -27.34 31.29
N TYR A 32 -7.08 -26.34 31.08
CA TYR A 32 -7.12 -25.59 29.83
C TYR A 32 -5.88 -24.68 29.66
N GLU A 33 -5.40 -24.06 30.73
CA GLU A 33 -4.14 -23.31 30.75
C GLU A 33 -2.94 -24.20 30.38
N GLN A 34 -2.83 -25.38 31.01
CA GLN A 34 -1.78 -26.35 30.69
C GLN A 34 -1.91 -26.85 29.24
N ALA A 35 -3.13 -27.11 28.76
CA ALA A 35 -3.35 -27.52 27.37
C ALA A 35 -2.91 -26.43 26.38
N ALA A 36 -3.29 -25.18 26.61
CA ALA A 36 -2.88 -24.05 25.78
C ALA A 36 -1.36 -23.87 25.76
N THR A 37 -0.71 -24.02 26.92
CA THR A 37 0.76 -23.98 27.04
C THR A 37 1.43 -25.08 26.21
N CYS A 38 0.95 -26.33 26.31
CA CYS A 38 1.47 -27.45 25.51
C CYS A 38 1.31 -27.20 24.00
N TYR A 39 0.16 -26.65 23.56
CA TYR A 39 -0.01 -26.29 22.15
C TYR A 39 0.96 -25.20 21.70
N ARG A 40 1.20 -24.16 22.50
CA ARG A 40 2.18 -23.10 22.17
C ARG A 40 3.60 -23.67 22.05
N GLN A 41 4.00 -24.55 22.97
CA GLN A 41 5.31 -25.21 22.92
C GLN A 41 5.44 -26.09 21.67
N ALA A 42 4.39 -26.85 21.31
CA ALA A 42 4.36 -27.64 20.09
C ALA A 42 4.48 -26.76 18.83
N ALA A 43 3.76 -25.63 18.79
CA ALA A 43 3.83 -24.69 17.69
C ALA A 43 5.24 -24.10 17.50
N GLN A 44 5.89 -23.72 18.60
CA GLN A 44 7.28 -23.24 18.59
C GLN A 44 8.25 -24.33 18.09
N ALA A 45 8.04 -25.60 18.49
CA ALA A 45 8.82 -26.72 17.98
C ALA A 45 8.63 -26.92 16.46
N TYR A 46 7.41 -26.77 15.95
CA TYR A 46 7.18 -26.78 14.50
C TYR A 46 7.88 -25.62 13.78
N GLU A 47 7.86 -24.39 14.32
CA GLU A 47 8.58 -23.25 13.74
C GLU A 47 10.08 -23.50 13.67
N MET A 48 10.69 -24.05 14.73
CA MET A 48 12.12 -24.37 14.76
C MET A 48 12.51 -25.43 13.70
N ASN A 49 11.56 -26.28 13.32
CA ASN A 49 11.74 -27.29 12.28
C ASN A 49 11.31 -26.79 10.87
N GLY A 50 10.89 -25.53 10.74
CA GLY A 50 10.42 -24.95 9.46
C GLY A 50 9.01 -25.37 9.03
N HIS A 51 8.27 -26.10 9.87
CA HIS A 51 6.90 -26.54 9.60
C HIS A 51 5.87 -25.44 9.95
N PHE A 52 5.95 -24.31 9.24
CA PHE A 52 5.20 -23.11 9.61
C PHE A 52 3.67 -23.24 9.49
N LEU A 53 3.15 -24.03 8.56
CA LEU A 53 1.69 -24.26 8.46
C LEU A 53 1.16 -25.05 9.66
N ASP A 54 1.92 -26.05 10.12
CA ASP A 54 1.58 -26.85 11.30
C ASP A 54 1.71 -26.02 12.57
N ALA A 55 2.73 -25.18 12.66
CA ALA A 55 2.87 -24.20 13.74
C ALA A 55 1.65 -23.27 13.81
N ALA A 56 1.24 -22.69 12.68
CA ALA A 56 0.11 -21.78 12.62
C ALA A 56 -1.20 -22.44 13.07
N ALA A 57 -1.47 -23.66 12.58
CA ALA A 57 -2.65 -24.44 12.98
C ALA A 57 -2.63 -24.77 14.48
N THR A 58 -1.44 -25.03 15.03
CA THR A 58 -1.26 -25.37 16.46
C THR A 58 -1.43 -24.14 17.36
N TYR A 59 -0.94 -22.96 16.94
CA TYR A 59 -1.21 -21.71 17.64
C TYR A 59 -2.70 -21.35 17.65
N ILE A 60 -3.43 -21.63 16.57
CA ILE A 60 -4.90 -21.45 16.54
C ILE A 60 -5.57 -22.32 17.60
N LYS A 61 -5.15 -23.59 17.76
CA LYS A 61 -5.69 -24.46 18.82
C LYS A 61 -5.44 -23.89 20.22
N ALA A 62 -4.26 -23.34 20.47
CA ALA A 62 -3.96 -22.65 21.73
C ALA A 62 -4.87 -21.44 21.94
N ALA A 63 -4.97 -20.56 20.93
CA ALA A 63 -5.79 -19.36 20.96
C ALA A 63 -7.27 -19.68 21.19
N ASP A 64 -7.80 -20.71 20.53
CA ASP A 64 -9.20 -21.13 20.67
C ASP A 64 -9.49 -21.65 22.09
N ILE A 65 -8.56 -22.35 22.75
CA ILE A 65 -8.72 -22.75 24.16
C ILE A 65 -8.72 -21.53 25.07
N GLN A 66 -7.74 -20.64 24.90
CA GLN A 66 -7.61 -19.42 25.72
C GLN A 66 -8.84 -18.52 25.57
N ALA A 67 -9.32 -18.31 24.35
CA ALA A 67 -10.50 -17.46 24.10
C ALA A 67 -11.81 -18.09 24.62
N ASN A 68 -12.04 -19.38 24.35
CA ASN A 68 -13.36 -19.98 24.58
C ASN A 68 -13.53 -20.62 25.96
N HIS A 69 -12.44 -20.99 26.63
CA HIS A 69 -12.49 -21.69 27.91
C HIS A 69 -11.90 -20.90 29.08
N LEU A 70 -10.96 -19.98 28.80
CA LEU A 70 -10.32 -19.14 29.82
C LEU A 70 -10.81 -17.69 29.78
N SER A 71 -11.50 -17.28 28.70
CA SER A 71 -11.85 -15.87 28.46
C SER A 71 -10.64 -14.92 28.52
N ASP A 72 -9.47 -15.42 28.13
CA ASP A 72 -8.21 -14.68 28.22
C ASP A 72 -8.11 -13.67 27.08
N ASP A 73 -8.23 -12.38 27.41
CA ASP A 73 -8.16 -11.25 26.50
C ASP A 73 -6.72 -10.77 26.21
N PHE A 74 -5.73 -11.44 26.79
CA PHE A 74 -4.32 -11.13 26.63
C PHE A 74 -3.59 -12.21 25.83
N GLU A 75 -3.55 -13.45 26.31
CA GLU A 75 -2.80 -14.52 25.67
C GLU A 75 -3.45 -15.05 24.39
N ALA A 76 -4.80 -15.09 24.32
CA ALA A 76 -5.50 -15.58 23.14
C ALA A 76 -5.23 -14.71 21.89
N PRO A 77 -5.34 -13.36 21.94
CA PRO A 77 -4.90 -12.53 20.83
C PRO A 77 -3.44 -12.76 20.43
N ASP A 78 -2.53 -12.92 21.40
CA ASP A 78 -1.11 -13.10 21.12
C ASP A 78 -0.85 -14.45 20.42
N SER A 79 -1.56 -15.51 20.81
CA SER A 79 -1.51 -16.81 20.11
C SER A 79 -2.04 -16.70 18.67
N TYR A 80 -3.11 -15.94 18.41
CA TYR A 80 -3.54 -15.67 17.03
C TYR A 80 -2.54 -14.81 16.24
N VAL A 81 -1.86 -13.87 16.88
CA VAL A 81 -0.77 -13.09 16.26
C VAL A 81 0.36 -14.01 15.81
N HIS A 82 0.80 -14.93 16.66
CA HIS A 82 1.80 -15.94 16.30
C HIS A 82 1.33 -16.85 15.16
N ALA A 83 0.06 -17.28 15.17
CA ALA A 83 -0.50 -18.05 14.06
C ALA A 83 -0.43 -17.28 12.73
N SER A 84 -0.79 -15.99 12.73
CA SER A 84 -0.67 -15.13 11.56
C SER A 84 0.77 -15.02 11.06
N ASP A 85 1.74 -14.84 11.96
CA ASP A 85 3.15 -14.70 11.58
C ASP A 85 3.73 -16.01 11.02
N ALA A 86 3.34 -17.15 11.58
CA ALA A 86 3.68 -18.46 11.04
C ALA A 86 3.12 -18.65 9.61
N TYR A 87 1.86 -18.27 9.34
CA TYR A 87 1.33 -18.31 7.98
C TYR A 87 2.11 -17.42 7.01
N ARG A 88 2.53 -16.22 7.44
CA ARG A 88 3.34 -15.33 6.59
C ARG A 88 4.72 -15.92 6.30
N ARG A 89 5.37 -16.52 7.30
CA ARG A 89 6.66 -17.20 7.11
C ARG A 89 6.57 -18.38 6.15
N ALA A 90 5.45 -19.12 6.18
CA ALA A 90 5.20 -20.21 5.22
C ALA A 90 5.19 -19.72 3.76
N LEU A 91 4.87 -18.44 3.51
CA LEU A 91 4.84 -17.84 2.17
C LEU A 91 6.22 -17.44 1.66
N LEU A 92 7.24 -17.32 2.51
CA LEU A 92 8.57 -16.80 2.15
C LEU A 92 9.48 -17.85 1.46
N GLU A 93 8.91 -18.91 0.90
CA GLU A 93 9.54 -19.89 -0.02
C GLU A 93 10.73 -20.72 0.50
N GLU A 94 11.32 -20.41 1.66
CA GLU A 94 12.59 -21.04 2.07
C GLU A 94 12.52 -22.51 2.57
N VAL A 95 11.33 -23.06 2.87
CA VAL A 95 11.24 -24.41 3.48
C VAL A 95 10.47 -25.43 2.63
N LYS A 96 9.36 -25.03 2.02
CA LYS A 96 8.54 -25.90 1.16
C LYS A 96 7.79 -25.04 0.13
N PRO A 97 7.90 -25.33 -1.18
CA PRO A 97 7.09 -24.65 -2.19
C PRO A 97 5.60 -24.92 -1.95
N LEU A 98 4.81 -23.85 -1.85
CA LEU A 98 3.36 -23.91 -1.79
C LEU A 98 2.78 -23.69 -3.19
N SER A 99 1.70 -24.40 -3.52
CA SER A 99 0.88 -24.08 -4.69
C SER A 99 0.20 -22.71 -4.55
N ASP A 100 -0.24 -22.11 -5.66
CA ASP A 100 -0.90 -20.79 -5.63
C ASP A 100 -2.17 -20.80 -4.77
N ASN A 101 -2.92 -21.90 -4.77
CA ASN A 101 -4.09 -22.08 -3.91
C ASN A 101 -3.72 -22.12 -2.43
N GLU A 102 -2.67 -22.86 -2.06
CA GLU A 102 -2.18 -22.90 -0.68
C GLU A 102 -1.64 -21.52 -0.23
N LYS A 103 -0.96 -20.79 -1.14
CA LYS A 103 -0.51 -19.42 -0.88
C LYS A 103 -1.69 -18.49 -0.61
N ALA A 104 -2.74 -18.55 -1.44
CA ALA A 104 -3.95 -17.75 -1.25
C ALA A 104 -4.66 -18.09 0.07
N GLU A 105 -4.79 -19.38 0.39
CA GLU A 105 -5.40 -19.84 1.64
C GLU A 105 -4.61 -19.40 2.87
N ALA A 106 -3.27 -19.52 2.85
CA ALA A 106 -2.40 -19.07 3.93
C ALA A 106 -2.52 -17.56 4.17
N LYS A 107 -2.57 -16.73 3.11
CA LYS A 107 -2.80 -15.28 3.21
C LYS A 107 -4.15 -14.96 3.86
N ALA A 108 -5.23 -15.63 3.42
CA ALA A 108 -6.56 -15.44 3.99
C ALA A 108 -6.62 -15.84 5.48
N LYS A 109 -5.99 -16.96 5.84
CA LYS A 109 -5.91 -17.42 7.24
C LYS A 109 -5.08 -16.48 8.11
N ALA A 110 -3.98 -15.93 7.60
CA ALA A 110 -3.18 -14.92 8.31
C ALA A 110 -4.02 -13.68 8.68
N ILE A 111 -4.77 -13.14 7.71
CA ILE A 111 -5.68 -12.01 7.92
C ILE A 111 -6.78 -12.36 8.94
N ASN A 112 -7.38 -13.54 8.82
CA ASN A 112 -8.43 -13.98 9.75
C ASN A 112 -7.91 -14.04 11.20
N CYS A 113 -6.72 -14.60 11.41
CA CYS A 113 -6.08 -14.64 12.73
C CYS A 113 -5.90 -13.23 13.30
N ARG A 114 -5.42 -12.27 12.50
CA ARG A 114 -5.30 -10.86 12.93
C ARG A 114 -6.66 -10.24 13.28
N LYS A 115 -7.69 -10.46 12.48
CA LYS A 115 -9.06 -9.98 12.76
C LYS A 115 -9.63 -10.55 14.05
N LYS A 116 -9.41 -11.85 14.33
CA LYS A 116 -9.78 -12.46 15.62
C LYS A 116 -9.01 -11.85 16.79
N ALA A 117 -7.70 -11.65 16.65
CA ALA A 117 -6.87 -11.01 17.66
C ALA A 117 -7.34 -9.57 17.97
N ILE A 118 -7.71 -8.79 16.94
CA ILE A 118 -8.28 -7.45 17.08
C ILE A 118 -9.59 -7.50 17.87
N THR A 119 -10.53 -8.37 17.48
CA THR A 119 -11.85 -8.50 18.14
C THR A 119 -11.71 -8.81 19.64
N LEU A 120 -10.74 -9.65 20.01
CA LEU A 120 -10.47 -9.96 21.42
C LEU A 120 -9.80 -8.78 22.13
N THR A 121 -8.81 -8.14 21.50
CA THR A 121 -8.08 -6.99 22.07
C THR A 121 -8.99 -5.77 22.27
N GLU A 122 -10.00 -5.58 21.40
CA GLU A 122 -11.01 -4.52 21.53
C GLU A 122 -11.84 -4.64 22.82
N LYS A 123 -11.98 -5.86 23.37
CA LYS A 123 -12.66 -6.08 24.65
C LYS A 123 -11.76 -5.84 25.86
N SER A 124 -10.44 -5.78 25.65
CA SER A 124 -9.48 -5.63 26.73
C SER A 124 -9.53 -4.25 27.38
N THR A 125 -9.19 -4.21 28.67
CA THR A 125 -9.00 -2.99 29.48
C THR A 125 -7.53 -2.61 29.67
N SER A 126 -6.60 -3.37 29.06
CA SER A 126 -5.17 -3.12 29.17
C SER A 126 -4.79 -1.71 28.69
N SER A 127 -3.89 -1.03 29.42
CA SER A 127 -3.29 0.25 28.99
C SER A 127 -2.51 0.14 27.67
N SER A 128 -2.08 -1.07 27.30
CA SER A 128 -1.36 -1.34 26.05
C SER A 128 -2.27 -1.55 24.83
N LYS A 129 -3.61 -1.57 25.02
CA LYS A 129 -4.62 -1.91 24.01
C LYS A 129 -4.43 -1.18 22.69
N LEU A 130 -4.35 0.15 22.71
CA LEU A 130 -4.27 0.95 21.48
C LEU A 130 -3.00 0.63 20.67
N ARG A 131 -1.87 0.40 21.35
CA ARG A 131 -0.61 0.00 20.70
C ARG A 131 -0.70 -1.40 20.11
N ARG A 132 -1.35 -2.35 20.80
CA ARG A 132 -1.58 -3.71 20.28
C ARG A 132 -2.47 -3.67 19.04
N LEU A 133 -3.61 -2.95 19.09
CA LEU A 133 -4.51 -2.77 17.95
C LEU A 133 -3.78 -2.15 16.76
N SER A 134 -3.00 -1.09 16.98
CA SER A 134 -2.21 -0.46 15.92
C SER A 134 -1.29 -1.45 15.21
N ARG A 135 -0.52 -2.25 15.96
CA ARG A 135 0.39 -3.27 15.38
C ARG A 135 -0.37 -4.35 14.60
N MET A 136 -1.55 -4.75 15.06
CA MET A 136 -2.36 -5.76 14.37
C MET A 136 -2.92 -5.22 13.06
N TYR A 137 -3.40 -3.98 13.03
CA TYR A 137 -3.85 -3.32 11.80
C TYR A 137 -2.69 -3.04 10.84
N ASP A 138 -1.53 -2.58 11.33
CA ASP A 138 -0.30 -2.45 10.52
C ASP A 138 0.07 -3.79 9.87
N ALA A 139 0.03 -4.90 10.62
CA ALA A 139 0.29 -6.23 10.06
C ALA A 139 -0.73 -6.63 8.98
N ILE A 140 -2.02 -6.32 9.13
CA ILE A 140 -3.03 -6.52 8.06
C ILE A 140 -2.68 -5.68 6.83
N GLY A 141 -2.29 -4.42 7.03
CA GLY A 141 -1.82 -3.53 5.99
C GLY A 141 -0.69 -4.15 5.18
N GLN A 142 0.35 -4.63 5.86
CA GLN A 142 1.50 -5.26 5.23
C GLN A 142 1.17 -6.55 4.47
N ILE A 143 0.28 -7.40 5.01
CA ILE A 143 -0.13 -8.64 4.31
C ILE A 143 -0.83 -8.29 3.00
N ASN A 144 -1.79 -7.36 3.05
CA ASN A 144 -2.56 -6.96 1.88
C ASN A 144 -1.69 -6.22 0.83
N GLU A 145 -0.85 -5.29 1.27
CA GLU A 145 0.01 -4.52 0.37
C GLU A 145 1.13 -5.38 -0.22
N LYS A 146 1.94 -6.03 0.62
CA LYS A 146 3.19 -6.66 0.19
C LYS A 146 2.99 -8.10 -0.23
N ASP A 147 2.22 -8.86 0.57
CA ASP A 147 2.11 -10.30 0.36
C ASP A 147 1.04 -10.62 -0.70
N ILE A 148 -0.03 -9.83 -0.81
CA ILE A 148 -1.11 -10.00 -1.81
C ILE A 148 -0.90 -9.11 -3.04
N ALA A 149 -0.95 -7.79 -2.87
CA ALA A 149 -0.91 -6.86 -4.01
C ALA A 149 0.47 -6.75 -4.65
N GLY A 150 1.55 -6.83 -3.86
CA GLY A 150 2.94 -6.65 -4.33
C GLY A 150 3.30 -7.48 -5.57
N PRO A 151 3.14 -8.82 -5.55
CA PRO A 151 3.41 -9.67 -6.72
C PRO A 151 2.57 -9.29 -7.94
N LEU A 152 1.31 -8.90 -7.74
CA LEU A 152 0.40 -8.50 -8.82
C LEU A 152 0.81 -7.15 -9.42
N VAL A 153 1.18 -6.19 -8.59
CA VAL A 153 1.74 -4.89 -9.01
C VAL A 153 3.03 -5.10 -9.80
N GLN A 154 3.91 -6.01 -9.37
CA GLN A 154 5.12 -6.33 -10.11
C GLN A 154 4.81 -7.01 -11.45
N ALA A 155 3.85 -7.94 -11.50
CA ALA A 155 3.41 -8.56 -12.76
C ALA A 155 2.86 -7.51 -13.74
N ARG A 156 2.04 -6.57 -13.24
CA ARG A 156 1.56 -5.42 -14.02
C ARG A 156 2.71 -4.58 -14.54
N ARG A 157 3.67 -4.21 -13.69
CA ARG A 157 4.86 -3.43 -14.08
C ARG A 157 5.66 -4.15 -15.17
N ASN A 158 5.90 -5.45 -15.01
CA ASN A 158 6.61 -6.26 -16.00
C ASN A 158 5.89 -6.23 -17.35
N LEU A 159 4.56 -6.40 -17.37
CA LEU A 159 3.76 -6.37 -18.59
C LEU A 159 3.72 -4.98 -19.25
N LEU A 160 3.70 -3.89 -18.47
CA LEU A 160 3.82 -2.54 -19.04
C LEU A 160 5.22 -2.29 -19.61
N SER A 161 6.26 -2.73 -18.90
CA SER A 161 7.65 -2.54 -19.32
C SER A 161 8.01 -3.35 -20.57
N SER A 162 7.32 -4.48 -20.83
CA SER A 162 7.55 -5.27 -22.04
C SER A 162 7.10 -4.55 -23.32
N LYS A 163 6.33 -3.47 -23.19
CA LYS A 163 5.89 -2.60 -24.29
C LYS A 163 6.68 -1.31 -24.43
N THR A 164 7.66 -1.08 -23.55
CA THR A 164 8.54 0.09 -23.66
C THR A 164 9.67 -0.23 -24.64
N LEU A 165 9.79 0.59 -25.69
CA LEU A 165 10.89 0.48 -26.64
C LEU A 165 12.20 0.97 -26.01
N THR A 166 13.32 0.44 -26.48
CA THR A 166 14.62 1.03 -26.16
C THR A 166 14.79 2.33 -26.94
N ALA A 167 15.62 3.26 -26.48
CA ALA A 167 15.90 4.49 -27.21
C ALA A 167 16.43 4.22 -28.65
N ALA A 168 17.17 3.12 -28.83
CA ALA A 168 17.63 2.68 -30.15
C ALA A 168 16.48 2.17 -31.02
N ASP A 169 15.53 1.42 -30.45
CA ASP A 169 14.32 0.98 -31.14
C ASP A 169 13.43 2.19 -31.52
N GLU A 170 13.30 3.20 -30.65
CA GLU A 170 12.55 4.43 -30.91
C GLU A 170 13.19 5.24 -32.05
N GLU A 171 14.52 5.43 -32.01
CA GLU A 171 15.26 6.11 -33.07
C GLU A 171 15.16 5.33 -34.40
N ARG A 172 15.27 4.00 -34.35
CA ARG A 172 15.12 3.14 -35.52
C ARG A 172 13.71 3.22 -36.10
N MET A 173 12.68 3.16 -35.25
CA MET A 173 11.29 3.31 -35.65
C MET A 173 11.07 4.67 -36.33
N LYS A 174 11.60 5.76 -35.75
CA LYS A 174 11.50 7.11 -36.31
C LYS A 174 12.20 7.23 -37.68
N ASN A 175 13.39 6.65 -37.81
CA ASN A 175 14.14 6.64 -39.06
C ASN A 175 13.38 5.88 -40.15
N LEU A 176 12.91 4.66 -39.85
CA LEU A 176 12.11 3.85 -40.77
C LEU A 176 10.80 4.55 -41.18
N ALA A 177 10.12 5.21 -40.24
CA ALA A 177 8.90 5.96 -40.52
C ALA A 177 9.12 7.21 -41.39
N SER A 178 10.36 7.72 -41.47
CA SER A 178 10.71 8.90 -42.29
C SER A 178 11.06 8.55 -43.75
N GLU A 179 11.20 7.26 -44.07
CA GLU A 179 11.56 6.81 -45.42
C GLU A 179 10.35 6.84 -46.37
N LEU A 180 10.50 7.52 -47.51
CA LEU A 180 9.43 7.69 -48.51
C LEU A 180 9.10 6.39 -49.29
N GLN A 181 10.04 5.45 -49.37
CA GLN A 181 9.91 4.19 -50.09
C GLN A 181 10.67 3.07 -49.35
N PRO A 182 10.13 2.56 -48.23
CA PRO A 182 10.77 1.49 -47.47
C PRO A 182 10.84 0.21 -48.29
N THR A 183 11.95 -0.51 -48.18
CA THR A 183 12.04 -1.88 -48.70
C THR A 183 11.07 -2.81 -47.95
N PRO A 184 10.70 -3.97 -48.53
CA PRO A 184 9.85 -4.94 -47.82
C PRO A 184 10.39 -5.33 -46.44
N ASN A 185 11.71 -5.45 -46.29
CA ASN A 185 12.33 -5.77 -45.00
C ASN A 185 12.20 -4.61 -43.99
N GLU A 186 12.33 -3.36 -44.44
CA GLU A 186 12.16 -2.16 -43.60
C GLU A 186 10.70 -1.99 -43.16
N ALA A 187 9.75 -2.32 -44.05
CA ALA A 187 8.33 -2.35 -43.71
C ALA A 187 8.00 -3.43 -42.67
N ASP A 188 8.56 -4.63 -42.83
CA ASP A 188 8.41 -5.73 -41.84
C ASP A 188 9.04 -5.36 -40.49
N GLU A 189 10.21 -4.71 -40.49
CA GLU A 189 10.88 -4.24 -39.27
C GLU A 189 10.05 -3.15 -38.56
N LEU A 190 9.52 -2.18 -39.32
CA LEU A 190 8.66 -1.13 -38.78
C LEU A 190 7.38 -1.74 -38.16
N GLN A 191 6.74 -2.67 -38.86
CA GLN A 191 5.56 -3.37 -38.35
C GLN A 191 5.88 -4.17 -37.08
N TRP A 192 7.05 -4.83 -37.02
CA TRP A 192 7.50 -5.52 -35.81
C TRP A 192 7.75 -4.55 -34.65
N LEU A 193 8.41 -3.42 -34.88
CA LEU A 193 8.62 -2.39 -33.85
C LEU A 193 7.29 -1.80 -33.36
N GLN A 194 6.33 -1.56 -34.25
CA GLN A 194 4.98 -1.12 -33.90
C GLN A 194 4.22 -2.20 -33.10
N SER A 195 4.41 -3.48 -33.43
CA SER A 195 3.80 -4.57 -32.68
C SER A 195 4.32 -4.69 -31.24
N LYS A 196 5.55 -4.21 -30.97
CA LYS A 196 6.10 -4.15 -29.61
C LYS A 196 5.44 -3.11 -28.73
N THR A 197 4.89 -2.04 -29.30
CA THR A 197 4.25 -0.96 -28.52
C THR A 197 2.76 -1.21 -28.31
N ALA A 198 2.13 -1.99 -29.19
CA ALA A 198 0.72 -2.36 -29.05
C ALA A 198 0.52 -3.52 -28.07
N PHE A 199 -0.51 -3.40 -27.23
CA PHE A 199 -1.03 -4.52 -26.44
C PHE A 199 -2.00 -5.36 -27.29
N SER A 200 -1.84 -6.68 -27.24
CA SER A 200 -2.85 -7.62 -27.76
C SER A 200 -4.13 -7.56 -26.92
N ASP A 201 -5.23 -8.09 -27.44
CA ASP A 201 -6.49 -8.14 -26.70
C ASP A 201 -6.38 -9.05 -25.47
N GLU A 202 -5.60 -10.13 -25.54
CA GLU A 202 -5.29 -10.97 -24.38
C GLU A 202 -4.49 -10.23 -23.32
N GLU A 203 -3.49 -9.42 -23.72
CA GLU A 203 -2.68 -8.63 -22.78
C GLU A 203 -3.51 -7.53 -22.12
N LYS A 204 -4.39 -6.84 -22.88
CA LYS A 204 -5.34 -5.87 -22.33
C LYS A 204 -6.27 -6.52 -21.32
N ALA A 205 -6.83 -7.70 -21.65
CA ALA A 205 -7.67 -8.46 -20.74
C ALA A 205 -6.90 -8.89 -19.48
N HIS A 206 -5.63 -9.27 -19.62
CA HIS A 206 -4.78 -9.62 -18.49
C HIS A 206 -4.45 -8.41 -17.60
N LEU A 207 -4.18 -7.24 -18.17
CA LEU A 207 -4.00 -5.99 -17.41
C LEU A 207 -5.25 -5.64 -16.61
N GLN A 208 -6.43 -5.68 -17.24
CA GLN A 208 -7.70 -5.44 -16.56
C GLN A 208 -7.94 -6.46 -15.43
N TRP A 209 -7.62 -7.73 -15.68
CA TRP A 209 -7.70 -8.76 -14.64
C TRP A 209 -6.76 -8.45 -13.47
N LEU A 210 -5.48 -8.11 -13.73
CA LEU A 210 -4.52 -7.74 -12.69
C LEU A 210 -5.04 -6.56 -11.86
N GLU A 211 -5.52 -5.50 -12.50
CA GLU A 211 -6.06 -4.32 -11.82
C GLU A 211 -7.27 -4.67 -10.95
N SER A 212 -8.15 -5.56 -11.42
CA SER A 212 -9.30 -6.04 -10.63
C SER A 212 -8.90 -6.79 -9.36
N GLN A 213 -7.72 -7.43 -9.34
CA GLN A 213 -7.20 -8.16 -8.19
C GLN A 213 -6.35 -7.27 -7.27
N ILE A 214 -5.61 -6.30 -7.83
CA ILE A 214 -4.76 -5.37 -7.07
C ILE A 214 -5.61 -4.42 -6.22
N LEU A 215 -6.63 -3.80 -6.82
CA LEU A 215 -7.37 -2.69 -6.20
C LEU A 215 -8.00 -3.05 -4.84
N PRO A 216 -8.72 -4.19 -4.67
CA PRO A 216 -9.30 -4.54 -3.38
C PRO A 216 -8.25 -4.73 -2.29
N ALA A 217 -7.13 -5.40 -2.62
CA ALA A 217 -6.06 -5.65 -1.66
C ALA A 217 -5.38 -4.33 -1.23
N LEU A 218 -5.08 -3.43 -2.17
CA LEU A 218 -4.52 -2.12 -1.82
C LEU A 218 -5.49 -1.28 -0.98
N ASP A 219 -6.79 -1.31 -1.26
CA ASP A 219 -7.78 -0.55 -0.49
C ASP A 219 -7.94 -1.10 0.93
N GLU A 220 -7.95 -2.42 1.10
CA GLU A 220 -7.92 -3.03 2.44
C GLU A 220 -6.64 -2.68 3.20
N ALA A 221 -5.48 -2.69 2.54
CA ALA A 221 -4.22 -2.30 3.17
C ALA A 221 -4.24 -0.85 3.64
N ARG A 222 -4.73 0.04 2.77
CA ARG A 222 -4.92 1.47 3.05
C ARG A 222 -5.81 1.66 4.28
N ILE A 223 -6.99 1.06 4.31
CA ILE A 223 -7.92 1.17 5.45
C ILE A 223 -7.24 0.68 6.74
N ALA A 224 -6.51 -0.44 6.68
CA ALA A 224 -5.80 -0.96 7.84
C ALA A 224 -4.72 0.01 8.37
N TYR A 225 -3.89 0.61 7.50
CA TYR A 225 -2.91 1.61 7.93
C TYR A 225 -3.55 2.86 8.55
N LYS A 226 -4.70 3.30 8.02
CA LYS A 226 -5.46 4.41 8.62
C LYS A 226 -5.90 4.10 10.04
N GLU A 227 -6.48 2.93 10.25
CA GLU A 227 -6.91 2.49 11.59
C GLU A 227 -5.70 2.35 12.53
N ALA A 228 -4.60 1.76 12.05
CA ALA A 228 -3.37 1.65 12.80
C ALA A 228 -2.83 3.02 13.24
N ALA A 229 -2.87 4.02 12.37
CA ALA A 229 -2.44 5.38 12.64
C ALA A 229 -3.35 6.07 13.67
N ASN A 230 -4.67 5.89 13.53
CA ASN A 230 -5.66 6.49 14.44
C ASN A 230 -5.47 6.04 15.89
N PHE A 231 -5.14 4.76 16.13
CA PHE A 231 -4.85 4.26 17.47
C PHE A 231 -3.60 4.87 18.12
N LEU A 232 -2.62 5.32 17.32
CA LEU A 232 -1.37 5.90 17.83
C LEU A 232 -1.33 7.43 17.83
N ARG A 233 -2.27 8.10 17.16
CA ARG A 233 -2.16 9.54 16.84
C ARG A 233 -1.95 10.43 18.06
N LEU A 234 -2.56 10.10 19.20
CA LEU A 234 -2.43 10.87 20.44
C LEU A 234 -1.19 10.48 21.26
N ASP A 235 -0.90 9.18 21.36
CA ASP A 235 0.15 8.65 22.25
C ASP A 235 1.55 8.64 21.61
N ALA A 236 1.62 8.47 20.29
CA ALA A 236 2.85 8.30 19.53
C ALA A 236 2.70 8.95 18.14
N PRO A 237 2.59 10.30 18.06
CA PRO A 237 2.27 11.01 16.82
C PRO A 237 3.27 10.76 15.69
N LEU A 238 4.57 10.60 15.99
CA LEU A 238 5.58 10.29 14.97
C LEU A 238 5.41 8.88 14.38
N SER A 239 5.03 7.91 15.20
CA SER A 239 4.71 6.56 14.72
C SER A 239 3.42 6.57 13.89
N ALA A 240 2.41 7.32 14.31
CA ALA A 240 1.20 7.53 13.54
C ALA A 240 1.47 8.21 12.19
N SER A 241 2.40 9.18 12.12
CA SER A 241 2.77 9.84 10.88
C SER A 241 3.33 8.88 9.83
N LYS A 242 4.13 7.89 10.23
CA LYS A 242 4.63 6.85 9.31
C LYS A 242 3.50 6.02 8.70
N LEU A 243 2.50 5.66 9.53
CA LEU A 243 1.34 4.89 9.08
C LEU A 243 0.41 5.75 8.20
N PHE A 244 0.25 7.03 8.50
CA PHE A 244 -0.47 7.96 7.64
C PHE A 244 0.23 8.19 6.29
N ASP A 245 1.56 8.14 6.24
CA ASP A 245 2.33 8.25 4.99
C ASP A 245 2.08 7.04 4.10
N GLN A 246 2.12 5.82 4.67
CA GLN A 246 1.74 4.59 3.96
C GLN A 246 0.30 4.63 3.46
N TYR A 247 -0.64 5.07 4.30
CA TYR A 247 -2.03 5.29 3.91
C TYR A 247 -2.17 6.26 2.73
N ALA A 248 -1.44 7.39 2.77
CA ALA A 248 -1.50 8.41 1.73
C ALA A 248 -0.90 7.88 0.41
N ASP A 249 0.27 7.24 0.47
CA ASP A 249 0.97 6.68 -0.69
C ASP A 249 0.14 5.58 -1.38
N LEU A 250 -0.55 4.74 -0.60
CA LEU A 250 -1.51 3.77 -1.14
C LEU A 250 -2.74 4.44 -1.74
N SER A 251 -3.25 5.52 -1.12
CA SER A 251 -4.36 6.27 -1.69
C SER A 251 -3.99 6.82 -3.08
N VAL A 252 -2.79 7.38 -3.21
CA VAL A 252 -2.27 7.85 -4.51
C VAL A 252 -2.08 6.70 -5.49
N SER A 253 -1.50 5.58 -5.04
CA SER A 253 -1.28 4.41 -5.91
C SER A 253 -2.59 3.82 -6.44
N ILE A 254 -3.65 3.82 -5.63
CA ILE A 254 -4.99 3.41 -6.08
C ILE A 254 -5.54 4.44 -7.07
N ALA A 255 -5.39 5.73 -6.78
CA ALA A 255 -5.87 6.79 -7.67
C ALA A 255 -5.27 6.68 -9.08
N THR A 256 -3.96 6.40 -9.20
CA THR A 256 -3.29 6.25 -10.51
C THR A 256 -3.65 4.95 -11.25
N LEU A 257 -4.25 3.96 -10.57
CA LEU A 257 -4.79 2.75 -11.18
C LEU A 257 -6.24 2.91 -11.65
N LEU A 258 -6.94 3.94 -11.21
CA LEU A 258 -8.32 4.19 -11.61
C LEU A 258 -8.38 4.92 -12.95
N PRO A 259 -9.38 4.64 -13.80
CA PRO A 259 -9.58 5.40 -15.03
C PRO A 259 -9.96 6.85 -14.71
N HIS A 260 -9.60 7.77 -15.61
CA HIS A 260 -10.12 9.13 -15.57
C HIS A 260 -11.62 9.13 -15.89
N SER A 261 -12.40 9.94 -15.18
CA SER A 261 -13.83 10.09 -15.47
C SER A 261 -14.01 10.82 -16.79
N THR A 262 -14.63 10.18 -17.78
CA THR A 262 -15.07 10.87 -19.00
C THR A 262 -16.24 11.82 -18.69
N GLU A 263 -16.28 12.99 -19.33
CA GLU A 263 -17.34 13.99 -19.10
C GLU A 263 -18.76 13.44 -19.42
N GLU A 264 -18.86 12.44 -20.30
CA GLU A 264 -20.12 11.74 -20.60
C GLU A 264 -20.69 10.94 -19.41
N ASN A 265 -19.84 10.49 -18.48
CA ASN A 265 -20.26 9.82 -17.25
C ASN A 265 -20.71 10.80 -16.14
N ALA A 266 -20.36 12.08 -16.24
CA ALA A 266 -20.82 13.10 -15.29
C ALA A 266 -22.28 13.50 -15.53
N ASN A 267 -22.72 13.48 -16.80
CA ASN A 267 -24.10 13.82 -17.19
C ASN A 267 -25.04 12.60 -17.24
N SER A 268 -24.51 11.38 -17.35
CA SER A 268 -25.28 10.16 -17.10
C SER A 268 -25.24 9.85 -15.61
N THR A 269 -26.11 10.52 -14.85
CA THR A 269 -26.46 10.11 -13.49
C THR A 269 -27.10 8.71 -13.54
N GLN A 270 -26.29 7.66 -13.66
CA GLN A 270 -26.69 6.32 -13.30
C GLN A 270 -26.95 6.35 -11.79
N LYS A 271 -28.23 6.54 -11.45
CA LYS A 271 -28.85 6.42 -10.13
C LYS A 271 -28.62 5.06 -9.41
N ASN A 272 -27.73 4.21 -9.94
CA ASN A 272 -27.34 2.92 -9.40
C ASN A 272 -25.82 2.81 -9.13
N ALA A 273 -25.07 3.92 -9.11
CA ALA A 273 -23.69 3.89 -8.64
C ALA A 273 -23.69 3.47 -7.15
N ASN A 274 -23.00 2.36 -6.85
CA ASN A 274 -22.79 1.90 -5.48
C ASN A 274 -22.27 3.08 -4.64
N PRO A 275 -23.01 3.52 -3.60
CA PRO A 275 -22.63 4.69 -2.79
C PRO A 275 -21.27 4.53 -2.09
N ASN A 276 -20.71 3.32 -2.07
CA ASN A 276 -19.39 3.03 -1.52
C ASN A 276 -18.25 3.08 -2.55
N LYS A 277 -18.52 3.29 -3.85
CA LYS A 277 -17.45 3.39 -4.86
C LYS A 277 -16.82 4.79 -4.82
N LYS A 278 -15.62 4.88 -4.25
CA LYS A 278 -14.80 6.10 -4.30
C LYS A 278 -14.33 6.37 -5.73
N ASP A 279 -14.35 7.64 -6.12
CA ASP A 279 -13.73 8.11 -7.36
C ASP A 279 -12.23 8.39 -7.16
N LYS A 280 -11.52 8.62 -8.27
CA LYS A 280 -10.09 8.96 -8.27
C LYS A 280 -9.78 10.16 -7.37
N ASN A 281 -10.60 11.21 -7.44
CA ASN A 281 -10.40 12.43 -6.68
C ASN A 281 -10.57 12.23 -5.17
N SER A 282 -11.47 11.33 -4.73
CA SER A 282 -11.63 10.98 -3.32
C SER A 282 -10.37 10.33 -2.74
N TYR A 283 -9.62 9.57 -3.53
CA TYR A 283 -8.36 8.98 -3.08
C TYR A 283 -7.25 10.03 -2.95
N TYR A 284 -7.14 10.97 -3.89
CA TYR A 284 -6.24 12.12 -3.72
C TYR A 284 -6.62 12.97 -2.50
N GLU A 285 -7.92 13.17 -2.25
CA GLU A 285 -8.39 13.90 -1.08
C GLU A 285 -8.05 13.16 0.23
N ASP A 286 -8.17 11.83 0.26
CA ASP A 286 -7.71 11.00 1.38
C ASP A 286 -6.20 11.21 1.64
N ALA A 287 -5.36 11.25 0.60
CA ALA A 287 -3.93 11.50 0.71
C ALA A 287 -3.62 12.91 1.23
N LEU A 288 -4.29 13.94 0.69
CA LEU A 288 -4.16 15.34 1.13
C LEU A 288 -4.47 15.49 2.62
N ASN A 289 -5.55 14.86 3.10
CA ASN A 289 -5.94 14.89 4.50
C ASN A 289 -4.92 14.20 5.41
N ALA A 290 -4.32 13.10 4.94
CA ALA A 290 -3.28 12.39 5.68
C ALA A 290 -1.97 13.21 5.75
N TYR A 291 -1.48 13.76 4.64
CA TYR A 291 -0.30 14.63 4.65
C TYR A 291 -0.51 15.89 5.48
N ALA A 292 -1.71 16.48 5.46
CA ALA A 292 -2.05 17.60 6.34
C ALA A 292 -2.00 17.21 7.83
N THR A 293 -2.47 16.00 8.16
CA THR A 293 -2.38 15.46 9.53
C THR A 293 -0.93 15.25 9.97
N ILE A 294 -0.09 14.70 9.09
CA ILE A 294 1.35 14.52 9.32
C ILE A 294 2.02 15.88 9.54
N LEU A 295 1.80 16.84 8.65
CA LEU A 295 2.39 18.17 8.74
C LEU A 295 2.03 18.87 10.04
N LYS A 296 0.77 18.79 10.47
CA LYS A 296 0.32 19.33 11.76
C LYS A 296 1.05 18.69 12.95
N ALA A 297 1.28 17.37 12.90
CA ALA A 297 2.04 16.68 13.94
C ALA A 297 3.53 17.08 13.95
N LEU A 298 4.14 17.26 12.77
CA LEU A 298 5.55 17.61 12.64
C LEU A 298 5.85 19.08 13.01
N GLN A 299 4.92 19.99 12.74
CA GLN A 299 5.03 21.42 13.05
C GLN A 299 5.10 21.72 14.56
N GLY A 300 4.79 20.75 15.44
CA GLY A 300 4.99 20.91 16.88
C GLY A 300 6.46 21.02 17.30
N ASP A 301 7.39 20.49 16.49
CA ASP A 301 8.84 20.64 16.70
C ASP A 301 9.58 20.76 15.34
N PRO A 302 9.50 21.92 14.67
CA PRO A 302 10.06 22.12 13.33
C PRO A 302 11.57 21.90 13.28
N LYS A 303 12.29 22.20 14.38
CA LYS A 303 13.75 22.02 14.45
C LYS A 303 14.16 20.55 14.32
N LYS A 304 13.43 19.64 14.95
CA LYS A 304 13.67 18.19 14.82
C LYS A 304 13.17 17.62 13.49
N ASN A 305 12.06 18.14 12.99
CA ASN A 305 11.38 17.59 11.80
C ASN A 305 11.71 18.33 10.50
N ARG A 306 12.73 19.19 10.50
CA ARG A 306 13.10 20.07 9.39
C ARG A 306 13.39 19.36 8.06
N PHE A 307 13.78 18.09 8.12
CA PHE A 307 14.06 17.28 6.92
C PHE A 307 12.83 16.52 6.41
N SER A 308 11.78 16.40 7.22
CA SER A 308 10.57 15.64 6.87
C SER A 308 9.45 16.55 6.37
N ILE A 309 9.27 17.74 6.95
CA ILE A 309 8.23 18.70 6.53
C ILE A 309 8.31 19.02 5.02
N PRO A 310 9.47 19.33 4.42
CA PRO A 310 9.59 19.59 2.98
C PRO A 310 9.03 18.48 2.09
N THR A 311 9.27 17.22 2.46
CA THR A 311 8.78 16.05 1.72
C THR A 311 7.26 16.02 1.70
N TYR A 312 6.61 16.23 2.84
CA TYR A 312 5.15 16.17 2.96
C TYR A 312 4.46 17.40 2.37
N CYS A 313 5.05 18.59 2.44
CA CYS A 313 4.56 19.77 1.71
C CYS A 313 4.53 19.49 0.21
N TYR A 314 5.61 18.93 -0.34
CA TYR A 314 5.70 18.65 -1.76
C TYR A 314 4.75 17.53 -2.21
N LYS A 315 4.69 16.40 -1.48
CA LYS A 315 3.72 15.33 -1.74
C LYS A 315 2.27 15.84 -1.73
N TRP A 316 1.93 16.73 -0.78
CA TRP A 316 0.61 17.36 -0.73
C TRP A 316 0.35 18.19 -1.99
N CYS A 317 1.29 19.03 -2.42
CA CYS A 317 1.13 19.84 -3.64
C CYS A 317 0.98 19.00 -4.91
N VAL A 318 1.74 17.90 -5.03
CA VAL A 318 1.62 16.96 -6.15
C VAL A 318 0.23 16.32 -6.19
N CYS A 319 -0.32 15.91 -5.05
CA CYS A 319 -1.69 15.37 -4.97
C CYS A 319 -2.75 16.42 -5.34
N ARG A 320 -2.55 17.68 -4.94
CA ARG A 320 -3.44 18.78 -5.30
C ARG A 320 -3.44 19.03 -6.80
N LEU A 321 -2.27 19.02 -7.43
CA LEU A 321 -2.12 19.12 -8.88
C LEU A 321 -2.82 17.96 -9.60
N ALA A 322 -2.73 16.74 -9.05
CA ALA A 322 -3.34 15.54 -9.63
C ALA A 322 -4.87 15.58 -9.70
N GLN A 323 -5.52 16.30 -8.78
CA GLN A 323 -6.97 16.57 -8.87
C GLN A 323 -7.33 17.47 -10.07
N CYS A 324 -6.34 18.06 -10.76
CA CYS A 324 -6.49 18.98 -11.88
C CYS A 324 -7.39 20.20 -11.58
N ASP A 325 -7.48 20.60 -10.31
CA ASP A 325 -8.16 21.82 -9.89
C ASP A 325 -7.16 22.98 -9.92
N HIS A 326 -7.12 23.70 -11.03
CA HIS A 326 -6.17 24.79 -11.23
C HIS A 326 -6.36 25.94 -10.23
N VAL A 327 -7.59 26.20 -9.78
CA VAL A 327 -7.90 27.29 -8.84
C VAL A 327 -7.35 26.92 -7.45
N ALA A 328 -7.64 25.71 -6.98
CA ALA A 328 -7.13 25.23 -5.70
C ALA A 328 -5.61 25.11 -5.74
N THR A 329 -5.03 24.61 -6.83
CA THR A 329 -3.57 24.48 -6.99
C THR A 329 -2.86 25.83 -6.93
N THR A 330 -3.36 26.84 -7.66
CA THR A 330 -2.80 28.21 -7.63
C THR A 330 -2.85 28.84 -6.25
N ARG A 331 -3.88 28.53 -5.45
CA ARG A 331 -4.01 29.00 -4.07
C ARG A 331 -3.06 28.27 -3.12
N ASP A 332 -3.01 26.94 -3.21
CA ASP A 332 -2.44 26.10 -2.15
C ASP A 332 -0.94 25.86 -2.32
N VAL A 333 -0.43 25.74 -3.54
CA VAL A 333 1.01 25.49 -3.79
C VAL A 333 1.91 26.59 -3.17
N PRO A 334 1.61 27.90 -3.33
CA PRO A 334 2.36 28.96 -2.66
C PRO A 334 2.37 28.82 -1.13
N MET A 335 1.25 28.40 -0.53
CA MET A 335 1.11 28.26 0.92
C MET A 335 2.06 27.17 1.46
N TYR A 336 2.08 25.98 0.85
CA TYR A 336 2.94 24.88 1.28
C TYR A 336 4.42 25.11 0.97
N ARG A 337 4.72 25.83 -0.12
CA ARG A 337 6.06 26.35 -0.38
C ARG A 337 6.52 27.24 0.76
N GLU A 338 5.69 28.17 1.24
CA GLU A 338 6.06 29.07 2.33
C GLU A 338 6.29 28.29 3.64
N ILE A 339 5.45 27.30 3.96
CA ILE A 339 5.65 26.41 5.11
C ILE A 339 7.02 25.71 5.06
N GLU A 340 7.41 25.21 3.89
CA GLU A 340 8.73 24.60 3.69
C GLU A 340 9.86 25.63 3.91
N MET A 341 9.73 26.82 3.32
CA MET A 341 10.73 27.89 3.47
C MET A 341 10.89 28.33 4.92
N ASP A 342 9.77 28.49 5.65
CA ASP A 342 9.76 28.83 7.07
C ASP A 342 10.43 27.75 7.92
N THR A 343 10.21 26.49 7.58
CA THR A 343 10.87 25.36 8.26
C THR A 343 12.40 25.48 8.14
N TYR A 344 12.90 25.83 6.96
CA TYR A 344 14.33 26.06 6.76
C TYR A 344 14.83 27.30 7.53
N ARG A 345 14.08 28.42 7.53
CA ARG A 345 14.45 29.64 8.27
C ARG A 345 14.56 29.39 9.79
N GLN A 346 13.67 28.57 10.34
CA GLN A 346 13.63 28.26 11.78
C GLN A 346 14.70 27.26 12.23
N SER A 347 15.39 26.60 11.30
CA SER A 347 16.32 25.50 11.59
C SER A 347 17.72 25.91 12.08
N GLU A 348 17.98 27.21 12.26
CA GLU A 348 19.28 27.76 12.70
C GLU A 348 20.48 27.28 11.84
N MET A 349 20.23 26.96 10.57
CA MET A 349 21.28 26.53 9.64
C MET A 349 22.27 27.67 9.32
N PRO A 350 23.55 27.36 9.06
CA PRO A 350 24.49 28.32 8.51
C PRO A 350 23.94 28.94 7.22
N ARG A 351 24.10 30.26 7.03
CA ARG A 351 23.50 30.97 5.88
C ARG A 351 23.82 30.33 4.52
N GLY A 352 25.07 29.94 4.29
CA GLY A 352 25.45 29.28 3.03
C GLY A 352 24.76 27.92 2.80
N THR A 353 24.43 27.19 3.87
CA THR A 353 23.66 25.94 3.78
C THR A 353 22.19 26.24 3.48
N LEU A 354 21.60 27.22 4.17
CA LEU A 354 20.22 27.65 3.94
C LEU A 354 19.98 28.06 2.47
N ASP A 355 20.88 28.86 1.91
CA ASP A 355 20.76 29.33 0.52
C ASP A 355 20.77 28.16 -0.48
N SER A 356 21.61 27.15 -0.24
CA SER A 356 21.65 25.93 -1.07
C SER A 356 20.35 25.12 -0.99
N TYR A 357 19.76 24.95 0.20
CA TYR A 357 18.47 24.26 0.34
C TYR A 357 17.34 25.00 -0.36
N ILE A 358 17.29 26.34 -0.21
CA ILE A 358 16.29 27.17 -0.89
C ILE A 358 16.47 27.06 -2.41
N GLN A 359 17.70 27.17 -2.91
CA GLN A 359 17.98 27.04 -4.35
C GLN A 359 17.60 25.67 -4.89
N ASN A 360 17.76 24.60 -4.12
CA ASN A 360 17.37 23.24 -4.53
C ASN A 360 15.85 23.01 -4.42
N ALA A 361 15.16 23.71 -3.53
CA ALA A 361 13.71 23.58 -3.36
C ALA A 361 12.89 24.39 -4.38
N LEU A 362 13.43 25.47 -4.94
CA LEU A 362 12.70 26.30 -5.91
C LEU A 362 12.32 25.57 -7.21
N PRO A 363 13.22 24.81 -7.88
CA PRO A 363 12.92 24.16 -9.16
C PRO A 363 11.70 23.24 -9.11
N LYS A 364 11.53 22.48 -8.02
CA LYS A 364 10.38 21.56 -7.89
C LYS A 364 9.05 22.30 -7.78
N TYR A 365 8.99 23.49 -7.17
CA TYR A 365 7.76 24.28 -7.14
C TYR A 365 7.51 25.00 -8.46
N THR A 366 8.56 25.46 -9.15
CA THR A 366 8.44 25.98 -10.52
C THR A 366 7.83 24.94 -11.45
N LEU A 367 8.32 23.69 -11.40
CA LEU A 367 7.75 22.56 -12.12
C LEU A 367 6.23 22.42 -11.87
N LEU A 368 5.78 22.50 -10.62
CA LEU A 368 4.35 22.41 -10.29
C LEU A 368 3.53 23.58 -10.86
N PHE A 369 4.09 24.80 -10.89
CA PHE A 369 3.41 25.95 -11.51
C PHE A 369 3.30 25.80 -13.02
N ASP A 370 4.38 25.38 -13.68
CA ASP A 370 4.42 25.17 -15.12
C ASP A 370 3.43 24.07 -15.54
N LEU A 371 3.40 22.96 -14.78
CA LEU A 371 2.42 21.88 -14.98
C LEU A 371 0.98 22.36 -14.74
N ASN A 372 0.74 23.16 -13.71
CA ASN A 372 -0.60 23.70 -13.45
C ASN A 372 -1.08 24.63 -14.58
N GLU A 373 -0.17 25.40 -15.18
CA GLU A 373 -0.46 26.25 -16.33
C GLU A 373 -0.72 25.43 -17.60
N ALA A 374 0.02 24.34 -17.82
CA ALA A 374 -0.23 23.41 -18.91
C ALA A 374 -1.59 22.70 -18.75
N ILE A 375 -1.92 22.26 -17.53
CA ILE A 375 -3.24 21.72 -17.15
C ILE A 375 -4.35 22.73 -17.43
N ARG A 376 -4.18 23.99 -17.03
CA ARG A 376 -5.15 25.07 -17.28
C ARG A 376 -5.40 25.28 -18.78
N LYS A 377 -4.38 25.10 -19.61
CA LYS A 377 -4.47 25.18 -21.08
C LYS A 377 -4.98 23.89 -21.73
N GLY A 378 -5.01 22.78 -21.00
CA GLY A 378 -5.38 21.47 -21.51
C GLY A 378 -4.44 20.94 -22.60
N SER A 379 -3.16 21.32 -22.59
CA SER A 379 -2.18 20.87 -23.60
C SER A 379 -1.31 19.75 -23.05
N ARG A 380 -1.43 18.58 -23.68
CA ARG A 380 -0.58 17.42 -23.41
C ARG A 380 0.87 17.69 -23.82
N GLU A 381 1.08 18.37 -24.95
CA GLU A 381 2.39 18.67 -25.51
C GLU A 381 3.21 19.52 -24.54
N MET A 382 2.58 20.53 -23.91
CA MET A 382 3.22 21.32 -22.87
C MET A 382 3.59 20.48 -21.65
N ILE A 383 2.71 19.56 -21.23
CA ILE A 383 3.00 18.64 -20.12
C ILE A 383 4.21 17.76 -20.46
N ASP A 384 4.25 17.18 -21.66
CA ASP A 384 5.34 16.32 -22.13
C ASP A 384 6.67 17.08 -22.20
N GLU A 385 6.68 18.30 -22.74
CA GLU A 385 7.87 19.16 -22.80
C GLU A 385 8.41 19.47 -21.39
N ILE A 386 7.52 19.80 -20.45
CA ILE A 386 7.88 20.09 -19.06
C ILE A 386 8.47 18.84 -18.37
N LEU A 387 7.84 17.68 -18.55
CA LEU A 387 8.26 16.43 -17.90
C LEU A 387 9.53 15.83 -18.50
N LEU A 388 9.84 16.10 -19.77
CA LEU A 388 11.04 15.59 -20.44
C LEU A 388 12.34 15.96 -19.72
N HIS A 389 12.36 17.14 -19.08
CA HIS A 389 13.54 17.68 -18.40
C HIS A 389 13.43 17.60 -16.87
N ALA A 390 12.32 17.07 -16.34
CA ALA A 390 12.07 17.05 -14.91
C ALA A 390 12.82 15.89 -14.22
N LEU A 391 13.54 16.21 -13.14
CA LEU A 391 14.11 15.20 -12.24
C LEU A 391 13.05 14.79 -11.22
N VAL A 392 12.40 13.66 -11.48
CA VAL A 392 11.29 13.15 -10.65
C VAL A 392 11.58 11.75 -10.14
N ASP A 393 11.11 11.44 -8.93
CA ASP A 393 11.19 10.08 -8.37
C ASP A 393 10.08 9.17 -8.95
N GLU A 394 10.12 7.87 -8.65
CA GLU A 394 9.13 6.90 -9.17
C GLU A 394 7.69 7.25 -8.74
N TRP A 395 7.49 7.73 -7.52
CA TRP A 395 6.16 8.08 -7.02
C TRP A 395 5.61 9.30 -7.77
N GLN A 396 6.43 10.33 -7.93
CA GLN A 396 6.08 11.54 -8.69
C GLN A 396 5.81 11.21 -10.15
N LYS A 397 6.66 10.39 -10.76
CA LYS A 397 6.48 9.93 -12.15
C LYS A 397 5.13 9.26 -12.34
N ASN A 398 4.73 8.35 -11.45
CA ASN A 398 3.43 7.69 -11.54
C ASN A 398 2.26 8.68 -11.48
N VAL A 399 2.35 9.72 -10.65
CA VAL A 399 1.30 10.75 -10.54
C VAL A 399 1.29 11.67 -11.75
N PHE A 400 2.47 12.10 -12.25
CA PHE A 400 2.57 12.96 -13.42
C PHE A 400 2.18 12.22 -14.70
N ASP A 401 2.51 10.93 -14.83
CA ASP A 401 2.02 10.07 -15.91
C ASP A 401 0.49 9.96 -15.85
N ASP A 402 -0.11 9.83 -14.66
CA ASP A 402 -1.57 9.84 -14.51
C ASP A 402 -2.18 11.18 -14.97
N ILE A 403 -1.62 12.32 -14.56
CA ILE A 403 -2.04 13.65 -15.02
C ILE A 403 -1.91 13.75 -16.54
N ARG A 404 -0.77 13.37 -17.11
CA ARG A 404 -0.53 13.39 -18.56
C ARG A 404 -1.59 12.56 -19.29
N ASN A 405 -1.86 11.35 -18.82
CA ASN A 405 -2.80 10.42 -19.45
C ASN A 405 -4.26 10.91 -19.41
N LYS A 406 -4.58 11.95 -18.62
CA LYS A 406 -5.88 12.61 -18.65
C LYS A 406 -6.10 13.40 -19.94
N TYR A 407 -5.03 13.92 -20.52
CA TYR A 407 -5.07 14.72 -21.74
C TYR A 407 -4.73 13.77 -22.89
N GLU A 408 -5.76 13.29 -23.59
CA GLU A 408 -5.57 12.57 -24.84
C GLU A 408 -4.71 13.42 -25.78
N PRO A 409 -3.79 12.82 -26.56
CA PRO A 409 -3.29 13.54 -27.73
C PRO A 409 -4.54 13.87 -28.54
N LYS A 410 -4.69 15.10 -29.02
CA LYS A 410 -5.64 15.31 -30.10
C LYS A 410 -5.14 14.44 -31.22
N ASP A 411 -5.78 13.30 -31.45
CA ASP A 411 -5.62 12.61 -32.70
C ASP A 411 -6.08 13.62 -33.75
N ASP A 412 -5.11 14.27 -34.41
CA ASP A 412 -5.32 14.95 -35.68
C ASP A 412 -5.66 13.86 -36.72
N GLU A 413 -6.73 13.10 -36.47
CA GLU A 413 -7.45 12.38 -37.50
C GLU A 413 -8.10 13.44 -38.40
N PHE A 414 -7.39 13.76 -39.48
CA PHE A 414 -7.82 14.56 -40.64
C PHE A 414 -7.81 16.10 -40.49
N ALA A 415 -6.62 16.72 -40.52
CA ALA A 415 -6.44 18.10 -40.96
C ALA A 415 -5.42 18.21 -42.10
#